data_AF-A0A7W6R9Q7-F1
#
_entry.id   AF-A0A7W6R9Q7-F1
#
_cell.length_a   1.000
_cell.length_b   1.000
_cell.length_c   1.000
_cell.angle_alpha   90.00
_cell.angle_beta   90.00
_cell.angle_gamma   90.00
#
_symmetry.space_group_name_H-M   'P 1'
#
loop_
_entity.id
_entity.type
_entity.pdbx_description
1 polymer ?
#
loop_
_entity_poly.entity_id
_entity_poly.type
_entity_poly.pdbx_seq_one_letter_code
_entity_poly.pdbx_strand_id
1 'polypeptide(L)'
;MRHSDRTGAGRRSEPSGSGRRRRAATVRGAPLVPAPALAVLAVVALLAVLGTPGGAGAATDGQAAHAVGVTDLPAPAASCGPRAEGEAPPPVIATRALQTRLMVAALTCDQREAYGVFVTRFRTQLSVNADSLTTRFRGRGGQGQVDRLVTRLANGAAADSIRDRDGFCARATVTLERLATTAPGDLGAVALEAWRGAGCPAW
;
A
#
# COMPACT_ATOMS: atom_id res chain seq x y z
N MET A 1 -20.78 -11.17 -64.85
CA MET A 1 -20.26 -10.65 -66.12
C MET A 1 -20.64 -9.18 -66.25
N ARG A 2 -19.63 -8.29 -66.41
CA ARG A 2 -19.67 -6.92 -67.00
C ARG A 2 -20.59 -5.90 -66.30
N HIS A 3 -20.04 -4.97 -65.53
CA HIS A 3 -19.36 -3.70 -65.92
C HIS A 3 -20.31 -2.53 -65.63
N SER A 4 -19.87 -1.62 -64.76
CA SER A 4 -20.19 -0.19 -64.86
C SER A 4 -19.17 0.59 -64.04
N ASP A 5 -18.06 0.89 -64.69
CA ASP A 5 -17.19 2.02 -64.36
C ASP A 5 -17.95 3.32 -64.65
N ARG A 6 -17.91 4.28 -63.70
CA ARG A 6 -18.06 5.70 -63.99
C ARG A 6 -17.01 6.50 -63.23
N THR A 7 -15.93 6.74 -63.95
CA THR A 7 -14.97 7.84 -63.79
C THR A 7 -15.63 9.18 -64.13
N GLY A 8 -15.24 10.26 -63.46
CA GLY A 8 -15.08 11.54 -64.14
C GLY A 8 -15.49 12.81 -63.40
N ALA A 9 -14.48 13.66 -63.20
CA ALA A 9 -14.52 15.14 -63.16
C ALA A 9 -15.20 15.80 -61.94
N GLY A 10 -14.74 16.93 -61.42
CA GLY A 10 -13.79 17.93 -61.91
C GLY A 10 -13.75 19.07 -60.89
N ARG A 11 -12.65 19.80 -60.86
CA ARG A 11 -12.26 20.72 -59.79
C ARG A 11 -12.86 22.12 -59.92
N ARG A 12 -12.84 22.81 -58.76
CA ARG A 12 -12.62 24.26 -58.53
C ARG A 12 -13.80 25.22 -58.75
N SER A 13 -14.12 25.97 -57.69
CA SER A 13 -14.04 27.44 -57.66
C SER A 13 -14.10 27.93 -56.20
N GLU A 14 -13.04 28.62 -55.76
CA GLU A 14 -12.97 29.40 -54.51
C GLU A 14 -13.76 30.72 -54.66
N PRO A 15 -14.18 31.31 -53.53
CA PRO A 15 -13.85 32.72 -53.36
C PRO A 15 -13.32 33.06 -51.95
N SER A 16 -12.11 33.64 -51.96
CA SER A 16 -11.69 34.90 -51.32
C SER A 16 -12.56 35.44 -50.17
N GLY A 17 -11.96 35.55 -48.97
CA GLY A 17 -12.66 36.16 -47.83
C GLY A 17 -11.83 36.42 -46.58
N SER A 18 -10.98 37.45 -46.64
CA SER A 18 -10.60 38.32 -45.51
C SER A 18 -9.80 37.73 -44.33
N GLY A 19 -8.58 38.22 -44.22
CA GLY A 19 -7.67 37.97 -43.11
C GLY A 19 -8.25 38.35 -41.75
N ARG A 20 -8.11 37.44 -40.81
CA ARG A 20 -8.08 37.76 -39.38
C ARG A 20 -6.80 37.15 -38.82
N ARG A 21 -5.78 38.00 -38.69
CA ARG A 21 -4.50 37.71 -38.04
C ARG A 21 -4.77 37.25 -36.61
N ARG A 22 -4.93 35.94 -36.39
CA ARG A 22 -4.82 35.36 -35.05
C ARG A 22 -3.34 35.29 -34.73
N ARG A 23 -2.91 36.15 -33.81
CA ARG A 23 -1.58 36.08 -33.21
C ARG A 23 -1.40 34.66 -32.67
N ALA A 24 -0.37 33.99 -33.16
CA ALA A 24 0.12 32.74 -32.62
C ALA A 24 0.57 33.00 -31.18
N ALA A 25 -0.26 32.63 -30.21
CA ALA A 25 0.23 32.27 -28.90
C ALA A 25 0.73 30.85 -29.02
N THR A 26 2.05 30.71 -29.08
CA THR A 26 2.78 29.44 -29.02
C THR A 26 2.43 28.78 -27.68
N VAL A 27 1.38 27.96 -27.66
CA VAL A 27 1.12 27.03 -26.57
C VAL A 27 2.23 25.99 -26.66
N ARG A 28 3.31 26.22 -25.91
CA ARG A 28 4.29 25.18 -25.60
C ARG A 28 3.50 24.01 -25.04
N GLY A 29 3.64 22.85 -25.70
CA GLY A 29 2.97 21.62 -25.32
C GLY A 29 3.26 21.31 -23.86
N ALA A 30 2.21 21.37 -23.04
CA ALA A 30 2.20 20.69 -21.77
C ALA A 30 2.12 19.18 -22.06
N PRO A 31 2.97 18.34 -21.46
CA PRO A 31 2.77 16.91 -21.55
C PRO A 31 1.40 16.57 -20.94
N LEU A 32 0.58 15.82 -21.68
CA LEU A 32 -0.57 15.13 -21.13
C LEU A 32 -0.06 14.16 -20.05
N VAL A 33 -0.11 14.60 -18.80
CA VAL A 33 0.10 13.72 -17.65
C VAL A 33 -1.18 12.91 -17.47
N PRO A 34 -1.13 11.57 -17.40
CA PRO A 34 -2.30 10.74 -17.19
C PRO A 34 -2.96 11.09 -15.85
N ALA A 35 -4.29 11.00 -15.82
CA ALA A 35 -5.17 11.58 -14.80
C ALA A 35 -5.26 10.91 -13.40
N PRO A 36 -4.57 9.82 -13.00
CA PRO A 36 -4.72 9.33 -11.62
C PRO A 36 -3.83 10.04 -10.58
N ALA A 37 -2.91 10.92 -10.98
CA ALA A 37 -1.93 11.51 -10.06
C ALA A 37 -2.43 12.73 -9.26
N LEU A 38 -3.55 13.35 -9.65
CA LEU A 38 -4.09 14.55 -8.97
C LEU A 38 -4.97 14.23 -7.75
N ALA A 39 -5.43 12.99 -7.58
CA ALA A 39 -6.32 12.62 -6.49
C ALA A 39 -5.60 12.44 -5.14
N VAL A 40 -4.29 12.10 -5.16
CA VAL A 40 -3.54 11.80 -3.92
C VAL A 40 -3.07 13.07 -3.20
N LEU A 41 -2.79 14.16 -3.94
CA LEU A 41 -2.32 15.42 -3.35
C LEU A 41 -3.42 16.21 -2.63
N ALA A 42 -4.68 16.10 -3.06
CA ALA A 42 -5.80 16.81 -2.43
C ALA A 42 -6.14 16.26 -1.02
N VAL A 43 -5.89 14.97 -0.76
CA VAL A 43 -6.19 14.34 0.55
C VAL A 43 -5.17 14.73 1.61
N VAL A 44 -3.91 14.96 1.24
CA VAL A 44 -2.84 15.36 2.18
C VAL A 44 -3.01 16.81 2.65
N ALA A 45 -3.48 17.71 1.77
CA ALA A 45 -3.73 19.12 2.14
C ALA A 45 -4.96 19.29 3.06
N LEU A 46 -5.97 18.43 2.95
CA LEU A 46 -7.19 18.53 3.76
C LEU A 46 -6.97 18.08 5.23
N LEU A 47 -6.00 17.20 5.49
CA LEU A 47 -5.67 16.75 6.85
C LEU A 47 -4.78 17.72 7.63
N ALA A 48 -4.15 18.70 6.96
CA ALA A 48 -3.26 19.67 7.62
C ALA A 48 -3.97 20.95 8.12
N VAL A 49 -5.25 21.17 7.77
CA VAL A 49 -5.98 22.42 8.09
C VAL A 49 -6.85 22.30 9.36
N LEU A 50 -7.07 21.11 9.91
CA LEU A 50 -7.98 20.91 11.06
C LEU A 50 -7.26 20.66 12.40
N GLY A 51 -5.94 20.84 12.47
CA GLY A 51 -5.12 20.45 13.61
C GLY A 51 -4.39 21.58 14.33
N THR A 52 -5.06 22.70 14.66
CA THR A 52 -4.51 23.68 15.62
C THR A 52 -5.49 23.97 16.75
N PRO A 53 -5.33 23.35 17.93
CA PRO A 53 -5.72 23.98 19.17
C PRO A 53 -4.52 24.77 19.72
N GLY A 54 -4.58 26.08 19.57
CA GLY A 54 -3.80 27.00 20.41
C GLY A 54 -4.42 27.11 21.80
N GLY A 55 -3.63 27.59 22.76
CA GLY A 55 -4.15 28.14 24.01
C GLY A 55 -3.36 27.75 25.25
N ALA A 56 -2.51 28.68 25.69
CA ALA A 56 -1.79 28.64 26.94
C ALA A 56 -2.71 28.79 28.17
N GLY A 57 -2.35 28.15 29.28
CA GLY A 57 -2.90 28.38 30.60
C GLY A 57 -1.90 27.91 31.65
N ALA A 58 -1.36 28.85 32.43
CA ALA A 58 -0.40 28.62 33.50
C ALA A 58 -1.10 28.58 34.87
N ALA A 59 -0.39 28.03 35.87
CA ALA A 59 -0.58 28.16 37.33
C ALA A 59 -1.82 27.45 37.94
N THR A 60 -1.80 26.82 39.12
CA THR A 60 -0.82 26.53 40.18
C THR A 60 -1.35 25.33 41.02
N ASP A 61 -0.50 24.85 41.92
CA ASP A 61 -0.81 24.22 43.23
C ASP A 61 -1.09 22.70 43.34
N GLY A 62 -0.31 22.10 44.24
CA GLY A 62 -0.89 21.40 45.39
C GLY A 62 -1.06 19.89 45.30
N GLN A 63 0.01 19.17 45.62
CA GLN A 63 0.06 17.91 46.40
C GLN A 63 -1.23 17.07 46.55
N ALA A 64 -1.18 15.83 46.06
CA ALA A 64 -1.38 14.63 46.90
C ALA A 64 -1.02 13.38 46.08
N ALA A 65 0.16 12.84 46.34
CA ALA A 65 0.57 11.54 45.85
C ALA A 65 -0.29 10.45 46.51
N HIS A 66 -1.33 10.01 45.81
CA HIS A 66 -1.88 8.68 46.02
C HIS A 66 -1.18 7.74 45.05
N ALA A 67 -0.19 7.02 45.58
CA ALA A 67 0.36 5.83 44.94
C ALA A 67 -0.76 4.79 44.85
N VAL A 68 -1.57 4.86 43.79
CA VAL A 68 -2.36 3.72 43.35
C VAL A 68 -1.34 2.71 42.86
N GLY A 69 -1.14 1.65 43.65
CA GLY A 69 -0.36 0.50 43.25
C GLY A 69 -0.96 -0.04 41.96
N VAL A 70 -0.36 0.33 40.83
CA VAL A 70 -0.42 -0.44 39.60
C VAL A 70 0.27 -1.75 39.93
N THR A 71 -0.53 -2.73 40.36
CA THR A 71 -0.12 -4.11 40.25
C THR A 71 0.21 -4.32 38.78
N ASP A 72 1.51 -4.48 38.52
CA ASP A 72 2.06 -5.00 37.27
C ASP A 72 1.46 -6.40 37.11
N LEU A 73 0.23 -6.45 36.62
CA LEU A 73 -0.33 -7.67 36.09
C LEU A 73 0.53 -7.96 34.87
N PRO A 74 1.24 -9.10 34.82
CA PRO A 74 1.95 -9.47 33.61
C PRO A 74 0.91 -9.43 32.49
N ALA A 75 1.08 -8.50 31.55
CA ALA A 75 0.38 -8.58 30.30
C ALA A 75 0.65 -10.00 29.80
N PRO A 76 -0.38 -10.82 29.53
CA PRO A 76 -0.12 -12.11 28.91
C PRO A 76 0.73 -11.77 27.69
N ALA A 77 1.97 -12.26 27.67
CA ALA A 77 2.69 -12.36 26.43
C ALA A 77 1.68 -13.00 25.48
N ALA A 78 1.33 -12.31 24.41
CA ALA A 78 0.58 -12.90 23.32
C ALA A 78 1.47 -13.99 22.75
N SER A 79 1.53 -15.11 23.46
CA SER A 79 1.93 -16.38 22.92
C SER A 79 1.00 -16.56 21.74
N CYS A 80 1.58 -16.87 20.59
CA CYS A 80 0.80 -17.41 19.51
C CYS A 80 0.06 -18.59 20.11
N GLY A 81 -1.24 -18.40 20.40
CA GLY A 81 -2.06 -19.49 20.89
C GLY A 81 -1.84 -20.64 19.91
N PRO A 82 -1.64 -21.87 20.40
CA PRO A 82 -1.32 -22.98 19.52
C PRO A 82 -2.50 -23.14 18.53
N ARG A 83 -2.33 -22.65 17.31
CA ARG A 83 -2.44 -23.59 16.20
C ARG A 83 -1.13 -24.34 16.28
N ALA A 84 -1.22 -25.65 16.54
CA ALA A 84 -0.09 -26.55 16.77
C ALA A 84 1.21 -25.98 16.22
N GLU A 85 2.20 -25.75 17.09
CA GLU A 85 3.54 -25.36 16.69
C GLU A 85 3.95 -26.20 15.47
N GLY A 86 4.01 -25.56 14.28
CA GLY A 86 4.25 -26.24 13.01
C GLY A 86 3.26 -25.96 11.87
N GLU A 87 2.04 -25.48 12.11
CA GLU A 87 1.10 -25.22 11.00
C GLU A 87 1.38 -23.85 10.36
N ALA A 88 2.09 -23.84 9.23
CA ALA A 88 2.27 -22.65 8.42
C ALA A 88 0.90 -22.07 8.01
N PRO A 89 0.74 -20.73 7.99
CA PRO A 89 -0.51 -20.14 7.54
C PRO A 89 -0.76 -20.54 6.08
N PRO A 90 -2.02 -20.55 5.62
CA PRO A 90 -2.32 -20.67 4.20
C PRO A 90 -1.52 -19.63 3.39
N PRO A 91 -1.01 -19.96 2.18
CA PRO A 91 -0.23 -19.05 1.35
C PRO A 91 -0.90 -17.70 1.13
N VAL A 92 -2.24 -17.68 1.11
CA VAL A 92 -3.02 -16.45 0.95
C VAL A 92 -2.78 -15.47 2.10
N ILE A 93 -2.72 -15.96 3.34
CA ILE A 93 -2.47 -15.15 4.54
C ILE A 93 -0.99 -14.75 4.59
N ALA A 94 -0.07 -15.67 4.29
CA ALA A 94 1.36 -15.40 4.28
C ALA A 94 1.72 -14.26 3.31
N THR A 95 1.15 -14.29 2.10
CA THR A 95 1.38 -13.25 1.09
C THR A 95 0.87 -11.90 1.57
N ARG A 96 -0.31 -11.84 2.19
CA ARG A 96 -0.84 -10.60 2.75
C ARG A 96 0.03 -10.08 3.90
N ALA A 97 0.51 -10.97 4.76
CA ALA A 97 1.42 -10.64 5.85
C ALA A 97 2.76 -10.08 5.34
N LEU A 98 3.35 -10.71 4.32
CA LEU A 98 4.56 -10.23 3.66
C LEU A 98 4.33 -8.82 3.09
N GLN A 99 3.26 -8.61 2.32
CA GLN A 99 2.94 -7.30 1.75
C GLN A 99 2.79 -6.22 2.83
N THR A 100 2.07 -6.51 3.92
CA THR A 100 1.86 -5.58 5.03
C THR A 100 3.18 -5.28 5.75
N ARG A 101 4.01 -6.28 6.02
CA ARG A 101 5.31 -6.10 6.67
C ARG A 101 6.25 -5.23 5.83
N LEU A 102 6.31 -5.47 4.52
CA LEU A 102 7.13 -4.68 3.60
C LEU A 102 6.61 -3.24 3.45
N MET A 103 5.30 -3.02 3.59
CA MET A 103 4.75 -1.66 3.66
C MET A 103 5.22 -0.93 4.93
N VAL A 104 5.21 -1.59 6.09
CA VAL A 104 5.74 -0.99 7.33
C VAL A 104 7.23 -0.69 7.17
N ALA A 105 8.00 -1.60 6.57
CA ALA A 105 9.42 -1.36 6.27
C ALA A 105 9.65 -0.19 5.32
N ALA A 106 8.79 0.01 4.32
CA ALA A 106 8.85 1.17 3.45
C ALA A 106 8.75 2.49 4.24
N LEU A 107 7.99 2.52 5.33
CA LEU A 107 7.80 3.71 6.16
C LEU A 107 8.90 3.85 7.24
N THR A 108 9.25 2.76 7.93
CA THR A 108 10.18 2.77 9.07
C THR A 108 11.66 2.79 8.65
N CYS A 109 11.98 2.16 7.51
CA CYS A 109 13.34 1.91 7.03
C CYS A 109 13.68 2.68 5.74
N ASP A 110 12.81 3.60 5.30
CA ASP A 110 12.93 4.36 4.05
C ASP A 110 12.97 3.51 2.76
N GLN A 111 12.43 2.29 2.80
CA GLN A 111 12.43 1.35 1.66
C GLN A 111 11.28 1.57 0.65
N ARG A 112 10.84 2.82 0.47
CA ARG A 112 9.66 3.18 -0.34
C ARG A 112 9.79 2.77 -1.80
N GLU A 113 10.96 3.01 -2.39
CA GLU A 113 11.23 2.69 -3.78
C GLU A 113 11.23 1.18 -4.02
N ALA A 114 11.99 0.43 -3.22
CA ALA A 114 12.05 -1.04 -3.30
C ALA A 114 10.66 -1.68 -3.11
N TYR A 115 9.85 -1.16 -2.18
CA TYR A 115 8.46 -1.58 -2.01
C TYR A 115 7.61 -1.30 -3.26
N GLY A 116 7.75 -0.12 -3.88
CA GLY A 116 7.05 0.23 -5.12
C GLY A 116 7.39 -0.71 -6.28
N VAL A 117 8.66 -1.09 -6.40
CA VAL A 117 9.12 -2.10 -7.38
C VAL A 117 8.46 -3.45 -7.10
N PHE A 118 8.45 -3.88 -5.83
CA PHE A 118 7.78 -5.12 -5.42
C PHE A 118 6.29 -5.11 -5.79
N VAL A 119 5.53 -4.09 -5.40
CA VAL A 119 4.09 -4.03 -5.70
C VAL A 119 3.83 -4.02 -7.20
N THR A 120 4.63 -3.29 -7.97
CA THR A 120 4.46 -3.20 -9.43
C THR A 120 4.74 -4.55 -10.10
N ARG A 121 5.83 -5.22 -9.71
CA ARG A 121 6.23 -6.53 -10.27
C ARG A 121 5.21 -7.62 -9.97
N PHE A 122 4.70 -7.67 -8.74
CA PHE A 122 3.80 -8.74 -8.27
C PHE A 122 2.31 -8.36 -8.29
N ARG A 123 1.94 -7.26 -8.96
CA ARG A 123 0.57 -6.70 -8.96
C ARG A 123 -0.52 -7.74 -9.24
N THR A 124 -0.29 -8.64 -10.20
CA THR A 124 -1.26 -9.67 -10.59
C THR A 124 -1.46 -10.67 -9.46
N GLN A 125 -0.38 -11.16 -8.87
CA GLN A 125 -0.41 -12.10 -7.76
C GLN A 125 -1.01 -11.48 -6.50
N LEU A 126 -0.69 -10.21 -6.22
CA LEU A 126 -1.27 -9.46 -5.11
C LEU A 126 -2.78 -9.26 -5.29
N SER A 127 -3.25 -9.01 -6.52
CA SER A 127 -4.70 -8.93 -6.82
C SER A 127 -5.40 -10.27 -6.62
N VAL A 128 -4.86 -11.35 -7.20
CA VAL A 128 -5.43 -12.71 -7.04
C VAL A 128 -5.42 -13.12 -5.56
N ASN A 129 -4.39 -12.74 -4.82
CA ASN A 129 -4.30 -12.96 -3.38
C ASN A 129 -5.40 -12.22 -2.61
N ALA A 130 -5.66 -10.96 -2.94
CA ALA A 130 -6.73 -10.17 -2.32
C ALA A 130 -8.11 -10.80 -2.57
N ASP A 131 -8.40 -11.22 -3.81
CA ASP A 131 -9.66 -11.88 -4.16
C ASP A 131 -9.83 -13.22 -3.44
N SER A 132 -8.74 -14.00 -3.35
CA SER A 132 -8.71 -15.28 -2.62
C SER A 132 -8.93 -15.06 -1.12
N LEU A 133 -8.36 -13.99 -0.56
CA LEU A 133 -8.52 -13.63 0.84
C LEU A 133 -9.96 -13.24 1.14
N THR A 134 -10.57 -12.39 0.32
CA THR A 134 -11.99 -12.02 0.44
C THR A 134 -12.87 -13.26 0.33
N THR A 135 -12.63 -14.12 -0.66
CA THR A 135 -13.36 -15.38 -0.85
C THR A 135 -13.32 -16.26 0.40
N ARG A 136 -12.15 -16.40 1.03
CA ARG A 136 -11.97 -17.17 2.26
C ARG A 136 -12.84 -16.68 3.43
N PHE A 137 -13.09 -15.36 3.49
CA PHE A 137 -13.84 -14.73 4.58
C PHE A 137 -15.31 -14.45 4.26
N ARG A 138 -15.80 -14.65 3.03
CA ARG A 138 -17.20 -14.38 2.62
C ARG A 138 -18.25 -14.93 3.60
N GLY A 139 -18.11 -16.16 4.07
CA GLY A 139 -19.02 -16.78 5.05
C GLY A 139 -18.63 -16.62 6.52
N ARG A 140 -17.58 -15.86 6.84
CA ARG A 140 -17.00 -15.73 8.20
C ARG A 140 -17.00 -14.30 8.73
N GLY A 141 -17.76 -13.41 8.12
CA GLY A 141 -17.77 -11.96 8.43
C GLY A 141 -17.23 -11.07 7.30
N GLY A 142 -16.93 -11.65 6.13
CA GLY A 142 -16.64 -10.92 4.89
C GLY A 142 -15.44 -9.98 4.99
N GLN A 143 -15.58 -8.81 4.38
CA GLN A 143 -14.54 -7.78 4.33
C GLN A 143 -14.09 -7.34 5.73
N GLY A 144 -15.01 -7.25 6.71
CA GLY A 144 -14.66 -6.84 8.06
C GLY A 144 -13.64 -7.78 8.73
N GLN A 145 -13.63 -9.07 8.40
CA GLN A 145 -12.58 -9.98 8.87
C GLN A 145 -11.26 -9.80 8.15
N VAL A 146 -11.31 -9.48 6.85
CA VAL A 146 -10.11 -9.13 6.09
C VAL A 146 -9.47 -7.89 6.71
N ASP A 147 -10.25 -6.85 6.99
CA ASP A 147 -9.75 -5.61 7.59
C ASP A 147 -9.13 -5.86 8.96
N ARG A 148 -9.83 -6.60 9.85
CA ARG A 148 -9.28 -6.99 11.16
C ARG A 148 -7.98 -7.77 11.05
N LEU A 149 -7.88 -8.70 10.09
CA LEU A 149 -6.65 -9.44 9.81
C LEU A 149 -5.54 -8.48 9.39
N VAL A 150 -5.79 -7.58 8.45
CA VAL A 150 -4.78 -6.65 7.93
C VAL A 150 -4.31 -5.69 9.02
N THR A 151 -5.23 -5.17 9.84
CA THR A 151 -4.89 -4.32 11.00
C THR A 151 -4.00 -5.07 11.98
N ARG A 152 -4.33 -6.32 12.32
CA ARG A 152 -3.49 -7.16 13.18
C ARG A 152 -2.09 -7.38 12.61
N LEU A 153 -1.98 -7.69 11.31
CA LEU A 153 -0.69 -7.85 10.63
C LEU A 153 0.13 -6.55 10.65
N ALA A 154 -0.51 -5.40 10.43
CA ALA A 154 0.15 -4.09 10.43
C ALA A 154 0.66 -3.73 11.82
N ASN A 155 -0.16 -3.91 12.85
CA ASN A 155 0.21 -3.65 14.24
C ASN A 155 1.34 -4.57 14.70
N GLY A 156 1.31 -5.86 14.34
CA GLY A 156 2.39 -6.79 14.66
C GLY A 156 3.71 -6.43 13.97
N ALA A 157 3.67 -6.04 12.69
CA ALA A 157 4.86 -5.57 11.97
C ALA A 157 5.40 -4.26 12.57
N ALA A 158 4.53 -3.32 12.95
CA ALA A 158 4.93 -2.08 13.62
C ALA A 158 5.58 -2.38 14.98
N ALA A 159 4.97 -3.24 15.80
CA ALA A 159 5.53 -3.65 17.09
C ALA A 159 6.89 -4.34 16.94
N ASP A 160 7.08 -5.18 15.92
CA ASP A 160 8.39 -5.76 15.61
C ASP A 160 9.42 -4.68 15.26
N SER A 161 9.04 -3.71 14.43
CA SER A 161 9.92 -2.60 14.04
C SER A 161 10.29 -1.66 15.20
N ILE A 162 9.44 -1.55 16.21
CA ILE A 162 9.71 -0.77 17.44
C ILE A 162 10.66 -1.55 18.36
N ARG A 163 10.48 -2.87 18.46
CA ARG A 163 11.28 -3.73 19.35
C ARG A 163 12.72 -3.90 18.86
N ASP A 164 12.89 -4.12 17.57
CA ASP A 164 14.19 -4.38 16.92
C ASP A 164 14.20 -3.72 15.55
N ARG A 165 14.42 -2.40 15.51
CA ARG A 165 14.38 -1.63 14.27
C ARG A 165 15.43 -2.11 13.27
N ASP A 166 16.68 -2.27 13.71
CA ASP A 166 17.79 -2.60 12.83
C ASP A 166 17.63 -4.01 12.24
N GLY A 167 17.29 -5.00 13.06
CA GLY A 167 17.02 -6.34 12.57
C GLY A 167 15.75 -6.41 11.72
N PHE A 168 14.69 -5.66 12.07
CA PHE A 168 13.50 -5.56 11.22
C PHE A 168 13.84 -5.02 9.83
N CYS A 169 14.61 -3.94 9.76
CA CYS A 169 15.03 -3.33 8.50
C CYS A 169 15.97 -4.24 7.71
N ALA A 170 16.95 -4.89 8.35
CA ALA A 170 17.83 -5.85 7.70
C ALA A 170 17.07 -7.03 7.08
N ARG A 171 16.13 -7.63 7.83
CA ARG A 171 15.27 -8.72 7.33
C ARG A 171 14.42 -8.25 6.14
N ALA A 172 13.88 -7.03 6.19
CA ALA A 172 13.10 -6.47 5.10
C ALA A 172 13.93 -6.23 3.83
N THR A 173 15.15 -5.70 3.97
CA THR A 173 16.10 -5.51 2.85
C THR A 173 16.41 -6.83 2.15
N VAL A 174 16.87 -7.84 2.90
CA VAL A 174 17.16 -9.18 2.35
C VAL A 174 15.94 -9.76 1.62
N THR A 175 14.75 -9.57 2.19
CA THR A 175 13.50 -10.05 1.57
C THR A 175 13.19 -9.32 0.27
N LEU A 176 13.34 -7.99 0.22
CA LEU A 176 13.12 -7.19 -1.00
C LEU A 176 14.13 -7.52 -2.10
N GLU A 177 15.41 -7.69 -1.76
CA GLU A 177 16.46 -8.10 -2.69
C GLU A 177 16.16 -9.46 -3.31
N ARG A 178 15.74 -10.44 -2.49
CA ARG A 178 15.29 -11.74 -2.98
C ARG A 178 14.09 -11.61 -3.91
N LEU A 179 13.10 -10.79 -3.56
CA LEU A 179 11.90 -10.58 -4.39
C LEU A 179 12.22 -9.93 -5.74
N ALA A 180 13.29 -9.14 -5.83
CA ALA A 180 13.71 -8.51 -7.08
C ALA A 180 14.10 -9.53 -8.17
N THR A 181 14.63 -10.69 -7.77
CA THR A 181 15.03 -11.78 -8.68
C THR A 181 14.02 -12.94 -8.72
N THR A 182 13.03 -12.95 -7.83
CA THR A 182 12.00 -13.99 -7.74
C THR A 182 11.03 -13.94 -8.92
N ALA A 183 10.67 -15.10 -9.48
CA ALA A 183 9.66 -15.18 -10.53
C ALA A 183 8.26 -14.89 -9.94
N PRO A 184 7.35 -14.22 -10.66
CA PRO A 184 6.05 -13.85 -10.11
C PRO A 184 5.24 -15.02 -9.54
N GLY A 185 5.33 -16.22 -10.12
CA GLY A 185 4.65 -17.43 -9.64
C GLY A 185 5.11 -17.91 -8.25
N ASP A 186 6.31 -17.53 -7.82
CA ASP A 186 6.93 -18.04 -6.59
C ASP A 186 6.69 -17.14 -5.37
N LEU A 187 5.91 -16.06 -5.52
CA LEU A 187 5.62 -15.11 -4.43
C LEU A 187 5.09 -15.81 -3.17
N GLY A 188 4.20 -16.79 -3.34
CA GLY A 188 3.62 -17.52 -2.22
C GLY A 188 4.65 -18.33 -1.42
N ALA A 189 5.65 -18.91 -2.10
CA ALA A 189 6.73 -19.65 -1.45
C ALA A 189 7.64 -18.73 -0.65
N VAL A 190 8.04 -17.59 -1.24
CA VAL A 190 8.83 -16.57 -0.54
C VAL A 190 8.06 -16.01 0.66
N ALA A 191 6.76 -15.78 0.52
CA ALA A 191 5.93 -15.32 1.63
C ALA A 191 5.82 -16.32 2.78
N LEU A 192 5.70 -17.62 2.49
CA LEU A 192 5.69 -18.67 3.50
C LEU A 192 7.04 -18.78 4.22
N GLU A 193 8.14 -18.63 3.50
CA GLU A 193 9.48 -18.65 4.11
C GLU A 193 9.71 -17.43 4.99
N ALA A 194 9.38 -16.24 4.49
CA ALA A 194 9.45 -15.00 5.26
C ALA A 194 8.59 -15.06 6.54
N TRP A 195 7.42 -15.73 6.47
CA TRP A 195 6.60 -15.98 7.65
C TRP A 195 7.31 -16.85 8.68
N ARG A 196 7.96 -17.95 8.26
CA ARG A 196 8.69 -18.84 9.19
C ARG A 196 9.90 -18.14 9.82
N GLY A 197 10.59 -17.29 9.06
CA GLY A 197 11.80 -16.60 9.51
C GLY A 197 11.54 -15.39 10.43
N ALA A 198 10.34 -14.80 10.42
CA ALA A 198 10.02 -13.63 11.24
C ALA A 198 9.82 -13.95 12.73
N GLY A 199 9.88 -15.22 13.13
CA GLY A 199 9.32 -15.69 14.39
C GLY A 199 7.79 -15.56 14.37
N CYS A 200 7.10 -16.23 15.28
CA CYS A 200 5.66 -16.12 15.41
C CYS A 200 5.32 -14.75 16.04
N PRO A 201 4.84 -13.76 15.27
CA PRO A 201 4.63 -12.44 15.82
C PRO A 201 3.28 -12.41 16.55
N ALA A 202 3.28 -11.75 17.71
CA ALA A 202 2.10 -11.52 18.51
C ALA A 202 1.05 -10.69 17.74
N TRP A 203 0.00 -11.33 17.22
CA TRP A 203 -1.19 -10.65 16.69
C TRP A 203 -2.49 -11.36 17.07
#